data_AF-A0A229H176-F1
#
_entry.id   AF-A0A229H176-F1
#
_cell.length_a   1.000
_cell.length_b   1.000
_cell.length_c   1.000
_cell.angle_alpha   90.00
_cell.angle_beta   90.00
_cell.angle_gamma   90.00
#
_symmetry.space_group_name_H-M   'P 1'
#
loop_
_entity.id
_entity.type
_entity.pdbx_description
1 polymer ?
#
loop_
_entity_poly.entity_id
_entity_poly.type
_entity_poly.pdbx_seq_one_letter_code
_entity_poly.pdbx_strand_id
1 'polypeptide(L)' 'MHDRLRLRFPRPGTFKARPTFHAGFARACRDCGALLPFLGEEDRERLDAVANGLERVEGGPTEPDSEGFEGNKGAP' A
#
# COMPACT_ATOMS: atom_id res chain seq x y z
N MET A 1 16.05 17.10 -19.56
CA MET A 1 14.75 16.59 -19.07
C MET A 1 15.06 15.41 -18.16
N HIS A 2 14.79 15.51 -16.87
CA HIS A 2 15.02 14.39 -15.95
C HIS A 2 13.82 13.43 -16.03
N ASP A 3 14.09 12.15 -16.29
CA ASP A 3 13.09 11.09 -16.24
C ASP A 3 12.49 11.02 -14.83
N ARG A 4 11.21 11.37 -14.69
CA ARG A 4 10.51 11.36 -13.40
C ARG A 4 10.02 9.96 -13.09
N LEU A 5 10.37 9.43 -11.92
CA LEU A 5 9.95 8.09 -11.51
C LEU A 5 8.43 8.06 -11.28
N ARG A 6 7.73 7.11 -11.91
CA ARG A 6 6.26 6.96 -11.77
C ARG A 6 5.93 6.04 -10.60
N LEU A 7 5.21 6.56 -9.62
CA LEU A 7 4.67 5.81 -8.48
C LEU A 7 3.21 5.44 -8.74
N ARG A 8 2.87 4.16 -8.60
CA ARG A 8 1.51 3.61 -8.81
C ARG A 8 0.97 3.02 -7.51
N PHE A 9 -0.04 3.65 -6.95
CA PHE A 9 -0.62 3.20 -5.68
C PHE A 9 -1.68 2.10 -5.91
N PRO A 10 -2.03 1.34 -4.85
CA PRO A 10 -3.14 0.40 -4.88
C PRO A 10 -4.44 1.10 -5.27
N ARG A 11 -5.35 0.34 -5.90
CA ARG A 11 -6.63 0.91 -6.31
C ARG A 11 -7.49 1.19 -5.08
N PRO A 12 -8.08 2.38 -4.99
CA PRO A 12 -8.98 2.74 -3.92
C PRO A 12 -10.30 1.95 -3.82
N GLY A 13 -10.64 1.22 -4.87
CA GLY A 13 -11.87 0.46 -5.04
C GLY A 13 -11.90 -0.13 -6.45
N THR A 14 -12.73 -1.13 -6.69
CA THR A 14 -12.73 -1.96 -7.91
C THR A 14 -12.97 -1.14 -9.19
N PHE A 15 -13.72 -0.03 -9.08
CA PHE A 15 -14.09 0.84 -10.19
C PHE A 15 -13.44 2.25 -10.16
N LYS A 16 -12.57 2.53 -9.18
CA LYS A 16 -11.88 3.83 -9.11
C LYS A 16 -10.60 3.81 -9.94
N ALA A 17 -10.28 4.93 -10.58
CA ALA A 17 -9.04 5.10 -11.34
C ALA A 17 -7.83 4.83 -10.43
N ARG A 18 -6.80 4.15 -10.97
CA ARG A 18 -5.58 3.87 -10.20
C ARG A 18 -4.74 5.14 -10.07
N PRO A 19 -4.56 5.68 -8.85
CA PRO A 19 -3.85 6.94 -8.70
C PRO A 19 -2.37 6.74 -9.03
N THR A 20 -1.88 7.57 -9.96
CA THR A 20 -0.50 7.58 -10.44
C THR A 20 0.10 8.95 -10.17
N PHE A 21 1.33 8.97 -9.67
CA PHE A 21 2.06 10.19 -9.32
C PHE A 21 3.48 10.14 -9.87
N HIS A 22 4.11 11.30 -10.01
CA HIS A 22 5.49 11.42 -10.45
C HIS A 22 6.35 11.87 -9.28
N ALA A 23 7.28 11.02 -8.83
CA ALA A 23 8.27 11.42 -7.85
C ALA A 23 9.33 12.29 -8.53
N GLY A 24 9.41 13.55 -8.09
CA GLY A 24 10.47 14.49 -8.47
C GLY A 24 11.66 14.49 -7.51
N PHE A 25 11.53 13.79 -6.37
CA PHE A 25 12.51 13.76 -5.30
C PHE A 25 12.82 12.32 -4.88
N ALA A 26 14.01 12.11 -4.35
CA ALA A 26 14.42 10.82 -3.79
C ALA A 26 15.46 11.02 -2.68
N ARG A 27 15.49 10.09 -1.72
CA ARG A 27 16.55 9.98 -0.71
C ARG A 27 17.38 8.73 -1.01
N ALA A 28 18.70 8.90 -1.08
CA ALA A 28 19.62 7.77 -1.17
C ALA A 28 19.97 7.26 0.23
N CYS A 29 19.84 5.95 0.46
CA CYS A 29 20.40 5.29 1.62
C CYS A 29 21.90 5.10 1.41
N ARG A 30 22.71 5.64 2.32
CA ARG A 30 24.18 5.59 2.20
C ARG A 30 24.76 4.21 2.46
N ASP A 31 24.05 3.39 3.25
CA ASP A 31 24.56 2.10 3.71
C ASP A 31 24.26 0.97 2.70
N CYS A 32 23.08 0.96 2.11
CA CYS A 32 22.66 -0.09 1.16
C CYS A 32 22.54 0.38 -0.30
N GLY A 33 22.73 1.68 -0.58
CA GLY A 33 22.63 2.25 -1.93
C GLY A 33 21.20 2.33 -2.49
N ALA A 34 20.18 1.99 -1.70
CA ALA A 34 18.79 2.07 -2.14
C ALA A 34 18.34 3.52 -2.36
N LEU A 35 17.56 3.77 -3.42
CA LEU A 35 16.88 5.04 -3.66
C LEU A 35 15.42 4.93 -3.24
N LEU A 36 15.02 5.79 -2.31
CA LEU A 36 13.66 5.92 -1.81
C LEU A 36 13.01 7.16 -2.45
N PRO A 37 12.24 7.00 -3.54
CA PRO A 37 11.53 8.10 -4.18
C PRO A 37 10.39 8.60 -3.30
N PHE A 38 10.12 9.90 -3.34
CA PHE A 38 8.98 10.49 -2.64
C PHE A 38 8.32 11.60 -3.45
N LEU A 39 7.07 11.89 -3.08
CA LEU A 39 6.24 12.90 -3.73
C LEU A 39 6.63 14.30 -3.25
N GLY A 40 6.47 15.29 -4.13
CA GLY A 40 6.48 16.69 -3.72
C GLY A 40 5.24 17.04 -2.91
N GLU A 41 5.21 18.24 -2.33
CA GLU A 41 4.14 18.69 -1.42
C GLU A 41 2.75 18.58 -2.05
N GLU A 42 2.56 19.15 -3.25
CA GLU A 42 1.28 19.13 -3.97
C GLU A 42 0.79 17.69 -4.29
N ASP A 43 1.69 16.83 -4.77
CA ASP A 43 1.36 15.43 -5.07
C ASP A 43 1.06 14.63 -3.80
N ARG A 44 1.71 14.95 -2.68
CA ARG A 44 1.43 14.36 -1.37
C ARG A 44 0.07 14.80 -0.85
N GLU A 45 -0.26 16.09 -0.93
CA GLU A 45 -1.58 16.59 -0.55
C GLU A 45 -2.69 15.96 -1.41
N ARG A 46 -2.46 15.81 -2.72
CA ARG A 46 -3.39 15.11 -3.60
C ARG A 46 -3.52 13.63 -3.23
N LEU A 47 -2.41 12.96 -2.87
CA LEU A 47 -2.45 11.59 -2.37
C LEU A 47 -3.27 11.49 -1.09
N ASP A 48 -3.06 12.38 -0.13
CA ASP A 48 -3.77 12.40 1.15
C ASP A 48 -5.26 12.73 0.95
N ALA A 49 -5.61 13.67 0.07
CA ALA A 49 -7.00 13.95 -0.29
C ALA A 49 -7.68 12.74 -0.95
N VAL A 50 -6.96 12.05 -1.86
CA VAL A 50 -7.43 10.79 -2.44
C VAL A 50 -7.57 9.72 -1.37
N ALA A 51 -6.63 9.60 -0.43
CA ALA A 51 -6.68 8.61 0.66
C ALA A 51 -7.84 8.87 1.64
N ASN A 52 -8.05 10.13 2.02
CA ASN A 52 -9.12 10.55 2.93
C ASN A 52 -10.51 10.49 2.28
N GLY A 53 -10.60 10.61 0.96
CA GLY A 53 -11.83 10.39 0.19
C GLY A 53 -12.20 8.91 -0.01
N LEU A 54 -11.45 8.00 0.61
CA LEU A 54 -11.69 6.57 0.62
C LEU A 54 -12.11 6.17 2.01
N GLU A 55 -13.42 6.11 2.23
CA GLU A 55 -13.92 5.21 3.24
C GLU A 55 -13.27 3.84 3.02
N ARG A 56 -12.67 3.33 4.09
CA ARG A 56 -12.18 1.95 4.17
C ARG A 56 -13.31 1.06 3.67
N VAL A 57 -13.10 0.35 2.55
CA VAL A 57 -13.99 -0.76 2.20
C VAL A 57 -13.81 -1.81 3.28
N GLU A 58 -14.65 -1.76 4.30
CA GLU A 58 -14.88 -2.89 5.18
C GLU A 58 -15.62 -3.95 4.36
N GLY A 59 -15.03 -5.15 4.25
CA GLY A 59 -15.66 -6.27 3.57
C GLY A 59 -14.78 -6.94 2.51
N GLY A 60 -13.70 -7.57 2.95
CA GLY A 60 -13.30 -8.85 2.35
C GLY A 60 -13.80 -9.96 3.28
N PRO A 61 -14.42 -11.04 2.79
CA PRO A 61 -14.83 -12.14 3.67
C PRO A 61 -13.58 -12.75 4.30
N THR A 62 -13.38 -12.51 5.59
CA THR A 62 -12.63 -13.43 6.44
C THR A 62 -13.53 -14.63 6.62
N GLU A 63 -13.36 -15.63 5.75
CA GLU A 63 -13.72 -17.01 6.10
C GLU A 63 -13.10 -17.27 7.48
N PRO A 64 -13.88 -17.60 8.52
CA PRO A 64 -13.28 -18.03 9.76
C PRO A 64 -12.53 -19.32 9.47
N ASP A 65 -11.21 -19.25 9.62
CA ASP A 65 -10.34 -20.41 9.62
C ASP A 65 -10.93 -21.43 10.59
N SER A 66 -11.14 -22.63 10.09
CA SER A 66 -11.78 -23.73 10.79
C SER A 66 -10.89 -24.18 11.95
N GLU A 67 -11.05 -23.60 13.13
CA GLU A 67 -10.45 -24.12 14.36
C GLU A 67 -11.27 -25.29 14.90
N GLY A 68 -10.90 -26.49 14.45
CA GLY A 68 -11.27 -27.76 15.06
C GLY A 68 -10.02 -28.59 15.32
N PHE A 69 -9.16 -28.15 16.25
CA PHE A 69 -8.00 -28.93 16.69
C PHE A 69 -8.47 -30.02 17.66
N GLU A 70 -8.69 -31.23 17.15
CA GLU A 70 -9.01 -32.40 17.94
C GLU A 70 -7.79 -32.78 18.80
N GLY A 71 -7.92 -32.59 20.11
CA GLY A 71 -6.86 -32.79 21.09
C GLY A 71 -6.43 -34.26 21.17
N ASN A 72 -5.17 -34.52 20.83
CA ASN A 72 -4.52 -35.78 21.15
C ASN A 72 -4.24 -35.86 22.66
N LYS A 73 -4.82 -36.86 23.34
CA LYS A 73 -4.33 -37.37 24.62
C LYS A 73 -4.19 -38.88 24.55
N GLY A 74 -3.22 -39.34 23.75
CA GLY A 74 -2.61 -40.66 23.92
C GLY A 74 -1.31 -40.54 24.73
N ALA A 75 -1.25 -41.27 25.85
CA ALA A 75 -0.09 -41.95 26.47
C ALA A 75 -0.12 -41.85 28.01
N PRO A 76 0.52 -42.79 28.73
CA PRO A 76 1.15 -44.05 28.29
C PRO A 76 0.27 -45.29 28.48
#